data_AF-A0A1A8PAP9-F1
#
_entry.id   AF-A0A1A8PAP9-F1
#
_cell.length_a   1.000
_cell.length_b   1.000
_cell.length_c   1.000
_cell.angle_alpha   90.00
_cell.angle_beta   90.00
_cell.angle_gamma   90.00
#
_symmetry.space_group_name_H-M   'P 1'
#
loop_
_entity.id
_entity.type
_entity.pdbx_description
1 polymer ?
#
loop_
_entity_poly.entity_id
_entity_poly.type
_entity_poly.pdbx_seq_one_letter_code
_entity_poly.pdbx_strand_id
1 'polypeptide(L)'
;ADADSFYTACNGRQFNSIEDAVCQLVYVERAEVIKSEEGASLPVMELTELPKCTVCLERMDESVNGILTTLCNHSFHSQCLQRWEDASCPVCRYCQTPEPVEENKCFECGVQENLWICLICGHIGCGRYVSRHAYKHFEETQHTYAMQLTNHRVWDYAGDNYVHRLVASKTDGKMVQFECEGETCQDEKIDALQLEYSYLLTSQLESQRIYWENKIVHLEKETAEEINNMKAKFKETLERCDNLEQRLGEITKEKQSFEKKCTQLNSRVVKLSQELKEEQEMNLCLRANQTQLQGQLAEEEHKAKESGERKDVVITELQEQLRDVMFYLETQQKIEQLSTEARSEIQEGQINIPASPSDGALDSAGAGPSSGRGRRGRGRKRK
;
A
#
# COMPACT_ATOMS: atom_id res chain seq x y z
N ALA A 1 -3.00 -38.32 -55.64
CA ALA A 1 -3.58 -39.44 -56.42
C ALA A 1 -4.88 -38.93 -57.00
N ASP A 2 -5.07 -39.03 -58.31
CA ASP A 2 -6.30 -38.59 -58.96
C ASP A 2 -7.47 -39.48 -58.53
N ALA A 3 -8.61 -38.87 -58.21
CA ALA A 3 -9.81 -39.58 -57.78
C ALA A 3 -10.26 -40.61 -58.83
N ASP A 4 -10.07 -40.30 -60.11
CA ASP A 4 -10.39 -41.18 -61.23
C ASP A 4 -9.49 -42.42 -61.30
N SER A 5 -8.21 -42.24 -60.99
CA SER A 5 -7.27 -43.36 -60.92
C SER A 5 -7.61 -44.29 -59.76
N PHE A 6 -8.06 -43.75 -58.63
CA PHE A 6 -8.49 -44.54 -57.48
C PHE A 6 -9.81 -45.26 -57.75
N TYR A 7 -10.78 -44.58 -58.37
CA TYR A 7 -12.05 -45.17 -58.78
C TYR A 7 -11.83 -46.37 -59.70
N THR A 8 -11.00 -46.20 -60.73
CA THR A 8 -10.73 -47.26 -61.71
C THR A 8 -9.98 -48.44 -61.08
N ALA A 9 -9.11 -48.18 -60.10
CA ALA A 9 -8.32 -49.21 -59.45
C ALA A 9 -9.10 -50.02 -58.40
N CYS A 10 -10.03 -49.38 -57.69
CA CYS A 10 -10.64 -49.96 -56.49
C CYS A 10 -12.13 -50.31 -56.67
N ASN A 11 -12.87 -49.63 -57.54
CA ASN A 11 -14.29 -49.90 -57.73
C ASN A 11 -14.51 -51.29 -58.33
N GLY A 12 -15.41 -52.07 -57.73
CA GLY A 12 -15.75 -53.44 -58.09
C GLY A 12 -14.78 -54.52 -57.60
N ARG A 13 -13.73 -54.18 -56.84
CA ARG A 13 -12.77 -55.18 -56.30
C ARG A 13 -13.14 -55.61 -54.88
N GLN A 14 -12.87 -56.87 -54.52
CA GLN A 14 -13.05 -57.36 -53.15
C GLN A 14 -12.11 -56.64 -52.17
N PHE A 15 -12.62 -56.35 -50.96
CA PHE A 15 -11.84 -55.67 -49.93
C PHE A 15 -10.75 -56.56 -49.32
N ASN A 16 -11.07 -57.85 -49.15
CA ASN A 16 -10.17 -58.86 -48.63
C ASN A 16 -10.58 -60.23 -49.21
N SER A 17 -9.76 -61.26 -48.98
CA SER A 17 -10.00 -62.62 -49.47
C SER A 17 -10.96 -63.44 -48.61
N ILE A 18 -11.53 -62.83 -47.56
CA ILE A 18 -12.33 -63.50 -46.53
C ILE A 18 -13.83 -63.23 -46.78
N GLU A 19 -14.16 -62.07 -47.32
CA GLU A 19 -15.54 -61.62 -47.54
C GLU A 19 -15.82 -61.41 -49.03
N ASP A 20 -17.00 -61.85 -49.50
CA ASP A 20 -17.42 -61.68 -50.89
C ASP A 20 -17.80 -60.22 -51.25
N ALA A 21 -17.73 -59.31 -50.28
CA ALA A 21 -18.09 -57.91 -50.44
C ALA A 21 -17.09 -57.18 -51.35
N VAL A 22 -17.63 -56.45 -52.33
CA VAL A 22 -16.85 -55.64 -53.27
C VAL A 22 -16.92 -54.15 -52.93
N CYS A 23 -15.82 -53.45 -53.18
CA CYS A 23 -15.71 -52.00 -53.03
C CYS A 23 -16.59 -51.30 -54.08
N GLN A 24 -17.53 -50.49 -53.62
CA GLN A 24 -18.35 -49.65 -54.49
C GLN A 24 -17.98 -48.19 -54.23
N LEU A 25 -17.48 -47.53 -55.27
CA LEU A 25 -17.12 -46.13 -55.25
C LEU A 25 -18.13 -45.34 -56.06
N VAL A 26 -18.40 -44.11 -55.60
CA VAL A 26 -19.29 -43.16 -56.25
C VAL A 26 -18.63 -41.79 -56.30
N TYR A 27 -18.86 -41.06 -57.39
CA TYR A 27 -18.44 -39.66 -57.47
C TYR A 27 -19.42 -38.78 -56.73
N VAL A 28 -18.90 -37.88 -55.90
CA VAL A 28 -19.71 -36.89 -55.20
C VAL A 28 -19.83 -35.67 -56.10
N GLU A 29 -21.02 -35.43 -56.65
CA GLU A 29 -21.30 -34.28 -57.52
C GLU A 29 -21.30 -32.95 -56.74
N ARG A 30 -21.82 -32.96 -55.51
CA ARG A 30 -21.85 -31.81 -54.60
C ARG A 30 -21.85 -32.25 -53.15
N ALA A 31 -21.20 -31.48 -52.29
CA ALA A 31 -21.30 -31.58 -50.84
C ALA A 31 -21.76 -30.22 -50.30
N GLU A 32 -22.92 -30.17 -49.67
CA GLU A 32 -23.50 -28.96 -49.10
C GLU A 32 -23.30 -28.99 -47.58
N VAL A 33 -22.78 -27.90 -47.01
CA VAL A 33 -22.60 -27.75 -45.56
C VAL A 33 -23.58 -26.68 -45.08
N ILE A 34 -24.59 -27.11 -44.34
CA ILE A 34 -25.62 -26.22 -43.79
C ILE A 34 -25.18 -25.82 -42.38
N LYS A 35 -25.14 -24.52 -42.09
CA LYS A 35 -24.88 -24.03 -40.73
C LYS A 35 -26.06 -24.36 -39.83
N SER A 36 -25.80 -24.62 -38.54
CA SER A 36 -26.83 -24.92 -37.53
C SER A 36 -27.97 -23.90 -37.48
N GLU A 37 -27.72 -22.67 -37.92
CA GLU A 37 -28.66 -21.55 -37.97
C GLU A 37 -29.72 -21.67 -39.08
N GLU A 38 -29.47 -22.49 -40.11
CA GLU A 38 -30.31 -22.60 -41.33
C GLU A 38 -31.12 -23.92 -41.40
N GLY A 39 -31.29 -24.60 -40.27
CA GLY A 39 -32.10 -25.81 -40.19
C GLY A 39 -31.34 -27.11 -40.49
N ALA A 40 -30.01 -27.12 -40.36
CA ALA A 40 -29.28 -28.37 -40.20
C ALA A 40 -29.85 -29.11 -38.97
N SER A 41 -30.41 -30.30 -39.18
CA SER A 41 -30.92 -31.11 -38.06
C SER A 41 -29.76 -31.43 -37.13
N LEU A 42 -29.75 -30.79 -35.96
CA LEU A 42 -29.07 -31.33 -34.78
C LEU A 42 -29.58 -32.76 -34.53
N PRO A 43 -28.82 -33.63 -33.86
CA PRO A 43 -29.32 -34.92 -33.41
C PRO A 43 -30.70 -34.71 -32.80
N VAL A 44 -31.69 -35.48 -33.23
CA VAL A 44 -33.07 -35.35 -32.75
C VAL A 44 -33.03 -35.26 -31.23
N MET A 45 -33.57 -34.18 -30.66
CA MET A 45 -33.57 -34.02 -29.21
C MET A 45 -34.20 -35.27 -28.58
N GLU A 46 -33.52 -35.84 -27.58
CA GLU A 46 -33.80 -37.12 -26.91
C GLU A 46 -33.27 -38.41 -27.59
N LEU A 47 -32.56 -38.34 -28.71
CA LEU A 47 -31.90 -39.49 -29.33
C LEU A 47 -30.37 -39.31 -29.36
N THR A 48 -29.65 -40.14 -28.60
CA THR A 48 -28.18 -40.20 -28.63
C THR A 48 -27.74 -41.13 -29.77
N GLU A 49 -26.97 -40.62 -30.72
CA GLU A 49 -26.34 -41.47 -31.73
C GLU A 49 -25.24 -42.31 -31.06
N LEU A 50 -25.42 -43.63 -31.07
CA LEU A 50 -24.40 -44.55 -30.58
C LEU A 50 -23.22 -44.61 -31.57
N PRO A 51 -21.97 -44.58 -31.07
CA PRO A 51 -20.79 -44.69 -31.91
C PRO A 51 -20.77 -46.03 -32.66
N LYS A 52 -20.13 -46.06 -33.83
CA LYS A 52 -19.97 -47.29 -34.63
C LYS A 52 -18.63 -47.95 -34.31
N CYS A 53 -18.63 -49.27 -34.22
CA CYS A 53 -17.41 -50.06 -34.04
C CYS A 53 -16.53 -49.88 -35.29
N THR A 54 -15.26 -49.51 -35.14
CA THR A 54 -14.39 -49.28 -36.31
C THR A 54 -13.95 -50.57 -37.01
N VAL A 55 -14.24 -51.73 -36.41
CA VAL A 55 -13.89 -53.04 -36.97
C VAL A 55 -15.01 -53.58 -37.86
N CYS A 56 -16.26 -53.61 -37.38
CA CYS A 56 -17.41 -54.11 -38.16
C CYS A 56 -18.34 -53.01 -38.69
N LEU A 57 -18.13 -51.75 -38.31
CA LEU A 57 -18.94 -50.58 -38.68
C LEU A 57 -20.40 -50.60 -38.18
N GLU A 58 -20.76 -51.57 -37.33
CA GLU A 58 -22.07 -51.67 -36.68
C GLU A 58 -22.18 -50.77 -35.44
N ARG A 59 -23.42 -50.49 -35.01
CA ARG A 59 -23.69 -49.67 -33.82
C ARG A 59 -23.20 -50.37 -32.55
N MET A 60 -22.52 -49.62 -31.68
CA MET A 60 -22.08 -50.09 -30.37
C MET A 60 -23.19 -49.88 -29.35
N ASP A 61 -24.04 -50.90 -29.21
CA ASP A 61 -25.10 -50.96 -28.21
C ASP A 61 -24.67 -51.86 -27.05
N GLU A 62 -24.47 -51.23 -25.88
CA GLU A 62 -24.03 -51.87 -24.64
C GLU A 62 -25.02 -52.94 -24.16
N SER A 63 -26.29 -52.83 -24.53
CA SER A 63 -27.35 -53.74 -24.09
C SER A 63 -27.40 -55.07 -24.86
N VAL A 64 -26.81 -55.12 -26.06
CA VAL A 64 -26.90 -56.28 -26.97
C VAL A 64 -25.52 -56.91 -27.20
N ASN A 65 -24.48 -56.09 -27.37
CA ASN A 65 -23.13 -56.56 -27.67
C ASN A 65 -22.20 -56.03 -26.58
N GLY A 66 -21.47 -56.92 -25.89
CA GLY A 66 -20.49 -56.50 -24.90
C GLY A 66 -19.49 -55.52 -25.52
N ILE A 67 -19.35 -54.32 -24.95
CA ILE A 67 -18.41 -53.30 -25.42
C ILE A 67 -17.14 -53.40 -24.57
N LEU A 68 -15.99 -53.52 -25.23
CA LEU A 68 -14.67 -53.46 -24.61
C LEU A 68 -14.02 -52.14 -24.98
N THR A 69 -13.58 -51.39 -23.96
CA THR A 69 -12.82 -50.15 -24.13
C THR A 69 -11.37 -50.40 -23.76
N THR A 70 -10.49 -50.09 -24.70
CA THR A 70 -9.03 -50.26 -24.57
C THR A 70 -8.41 -49.11 -23.75
N LEU A 71 -7.20 -49.29 -23.21
CA LEU A 71 -6.51 -48.27 -22.39
C LEU A 71 -6.28 -46.91 -23.10
N CYS A 72 -6.25 -46.92 -24.43
CA CYS A 72 -6.18 -45.73 -25.27
C CYS A 72 -7.56 -45.07 -25.54
N ASN A 73 -8.58 -45.48 -24.79
CA ASN A 73 -9.96 -44.99 -24.82
C ASN A 73 -10.69 -45.18 -26.17
N HIS A 74 -10.35 -46.23 -26.91
CA HIS A 74 -11.11 -46.69 -28.08
C HIS A 74 -11.97 -47.89 -27.72
N SER A 75 -13.24 -47.86 -28.13
CA SER A 75 -14.25 -48.86 -27.82
C SER A 75 -14.58 -49.72 -29.04
N PHE A 76 -14.78 -51.01 -28.80
CA PHE A 76 -15.09 -52.02 -29.82
C PHE A 76 -16.11 -53.01 -29.27
N HIS A 77 -16.83 -53.74 -30.14
CA HIS A 77 -17.51 -54.95 -29.68
C HIS A 77 -16.49 -56.00 -29.25
N SER A 78 -16.80 -56.74 -28.18
CA SER A 78 -15.93 -57.77 -27.64
C SER A 78 -15.53 -58.80 -28.70
N GLN A 79 -16.49 -59.25 -29.51
CA GLN A 79 -16.26 -60.20 -30.59
C GLN A 79 -15.34 -59.65 -31.70
N CYS A 80 -15.38 -58.32 -31.94
CA CYS A 80 -14.55 -57.67 -32.94
C CYS A 80 -13.11 -57.55 -32.48
N LEU A 81 -12.90 -57.21 -31.20
CA LEU A 81 -11.55 -57.14 -30.62
C LEU A 81 -10.94 -58.54 -30.45
N GLN A 82 -11.74 -59.55 -30.12
CA GLN A 82 -11.28 -60.93 -29.97
C GLN A 82 -10.79 -61.56 -31.30
N ARG A 83 -11.36 -61.15 -32.43
CA ARG A 83 -10.92 -61.60 -33.77
C ARG A 83 -9.67 -60.86 -34.26
N TRP A 84 -9.23 -59.85 -33.54
CA TRP A 84 -8.02 -59.10 -33.86
C TRP A 84 -6.82 -59.84 -33.28
N GLU A 85 -5.94 -60.36 -34.13
CA GLU A 85 -4.84 -61.24 -33.74
C GLU A 85 -3.73 -60.53 -32.93
N ASP A 86 -3.62 -59.20 -33.05
CA ASP A 86 -2.59 -58.41 -32.38
C ASP A 86 -3.11 -57.81 -31.05
N ALA A 87 -2.28 -57.76 -30.00
CA ALA A 87 -2.59 -57.05 -28.75
C ALA A 87 -2.61 -55.50 -28.89
N SER A 88 -2.70 -54.99 -30.12
CA SER A 88 -2.69 -53.58 -30.45
C SER A 88 -4.10 -53.06 -30.70
N CYS A 89 -4.35 -51.80 -30.33
CA CYS A 89 -5.63 -51.16 -30.63
C CYS A 89 -5.83 -51.02 -32.16
N PRO A 90 -6.96 -51.47 -32.74
CA PRO A 90 -7.25 -51.31 -34.17
C PRO A 90 -7.26 -49.86 -34.67
N VAL A 91 -7.52 -48.88 -33.77
CA VAL A 91 -7.59 -47.46 -34.14
C VAL A 91 -6.23 -46.79 -34.10
N CYS A 92 -5.53 -46.87 -32.96
CA CYS A 92 -4.28 -46.13 -32.76
C CYS A 92 -3.02 -47.00 -32.74
N ARG A 93 -3.16 -48.33 -32.90
CA ARG A 93 -2.08 -49.33 -32.81
C ARG A 93 -1.28 -49.31 -31.51
N TYR A 94 -1.81 -48.65 -30.46
CA TYR A 94 -1.22 -48.69 -29.14
C TYR A 94 -1.24 -50.13 -28.61
N CYS A 95 -0.05 -50.68 -28.35
CA CYS A 95 0.11 -52.04 -27.84
C CYS A 95 -0.30 -52.05 -26.36
N GLN A 96 -1.32 -52.84 -26.02
CA GLN A 96 -1.85 -52.90 -24.65
C GLN A 96 -0.93 -53.70 -23.72
N THR A 97 -0.03 -54.50 -24.29
CA THR A 97 0.99 -55.26 -23.58
C THR A 97 2.38 -54.75 -23.96
N PRO A 98 3.18 -54.21 -23.02
CA PRO A 98 4.57 -53.88 -23.28
C PRO A 98 5.36 -55.18 -23.47
N GLU A 99 5.97 -55.37 -24.64
CA GLU A 99 6.99 -56.40 -24.82
C GLU A 99 8.16 -56.14 -23.85
N PRO A 100 8.74 -57.18 -23.22
CA PRO A 100 9.88 -57.00 -22.34
C PRO A 100 11.09 -56.52 -23.14
N VAL A 101 11.34 -55.22 -23.11
CA VAL A 101 12.54 -54.62 -23.71
C VAL A 101 13.72 -54.88 -22.77
N GLU A 102 14.78 -55.51 -23.28
CA GLU A 102 16.02 -55.89 -22.57
C GLU A 102 16.77 -54.71 -21.91
N GLU A 103 16.33 -53.45 -22.10
CA GLU A 103 16.98 -52.24 -21.58
C GLU A 103 16.23 -51.55 -20.43
N ASN A 104 15.33 -52.25 -19.74
CA ASN A 104 14.64 -51.69 -18.57
C ASN A 104 15.65 -51.33 -17.47
N LYS A 105 15.64 -50.05 -17.04
CA LYS A 105 16.49 -49.51 -15.98
C LYS A 105 15.69 -48.57 -15.08
N CYS A 106 16.06 -48.48 -13.81
CA CYS A 106 15.46 -47.53 -12.89
C CYS A 106 15.69 -46.10 -13.39
N PHE A 107 14.64 -45.28 -13.44
CA PHE A 107 14.71 -43.90 -13.95
C PHE A 107 15.58 -42.97 -13.09
N GLU A 108 15.73 -43.26 -11.80
CA GLU A 108 16.53 -42.44 -10.88
C GLU A 108 18.00 -42.87 -10.82
N CYS A 109 18.29 -44.16 -10.62
CA CYS A 109 19.67 -44.65 -10.40
C CYS A 109 20.26 -45.49 -11.53
N GLY A 110 19.48 -45.81 -12.56
CA GLY A 110 19.96 -46.59 -13.71
C GLY A 110 20.26 -48.07 -13.43
N VAL A 111 20.00 -48.56 -12.22
CA VAL A 111 20.10 -50.00 -11.88
C VAL A 111 19.18 -50.81 -12.80
N GLN A 112 19.62 -51.97 -13.25
CA GLN A 112 18.87 -52.86 -14.15
C GLN A 112 18.26 -54.08 -13.43
N GLU A 113 18.56 -54.27 -12.15
CA GLU A 113 18.09 -55.40 -11.36
C GLU A 113 17.00 -54.99 -10.36
N ASN A 114 16.13 -55.94 -10.00
CA ASN A 114 15.04 -55.76 -9.02
C ASN A 114 14.17 -54.53 -9.33
N LEU A 115 13.71 -54.46 -10.58
CA LEU A 115 12.89 -53.37 -11.09
C LEU A 115 11.41 -53.60 -10.89
N TRP A 116 10.72 -52.50 -10.62
CA TRP A 116 9.30 -52.41 -10.36
C TRP A 116 8.70 -51.35 -11.26
N ILE A 117 7.70 -51.70 -12.05
CA ILE A 117 6.96 -50.78 -12.89
C ILE A 117 5.66 -50.39 -12.19
N CYS A 118 5.40 -49.09 -12.06
CA CYS A 118 4.15 -48.58 -11.54
C CYS A 118 3.02 -48.87 -12.53
N LEU A 119 1.94 -49.53 -12.08
CA LEU A 119 0.81 -49.90 -12.95
C LEU A 119 -0.11 -48.71 -13.28
N ILE A 120 0.08 -47.57 -12.61
CA ILE A 120 -0.75 -46.38 -12.80
C ILE A 120 -0.13 -45.44 -13.83
N CYS A 121 1.20 -45.26 -13.80
CA CYS A 121 1.88 -44.28 -14.66
C CYS A 121 3.09 -44.82 -15.44
N GLY A 122 3.42 -46.11 -15.32
CA GLY A 122 4.54 -46.72 -16.04
C GLY A 122 5.94 -46.35 -15.53
N HIS A 123 6.07 -45.63 -14.41
CA HIS A 123 7.37 -45.30 -13.81
C HIS A 123 8.13 -46.58 -13.39
N ILE A 124 9.40 -46.70 -13.78
CA ILE A 124 10.26 -47.84 -13.41
C ILE A 124 11.22 -47.45 -12.29
N GLY A 125 10.99 -48.02 -11.10
CA GLY A 125 11.79 -47.81 -9.89
C GLY A 125 12.51 -49.07 -9.43
N CYS A 126 13.67 -48.92 -8.78
CA CYS A 126 14.34 -50.04 -8.12
C CYS A 126 13.64 -50.41 -6.80
N GLY A 127 13.71 -51.69 -6.42
CA GLY A 127 13.02 -52.24 -5.25
C GLY A 127 13.48 -51.72 -3.88
N ARG A 128 12.76 -52.16 -2.84
CA ARG A 128 12.93 -51.73 -1.43
C ARG A 128 14.33 -52.05 -0.85
N TYR A 129 15.01 -53.05 -1.39
CA TYR A 129 16.33 -53.50 -0.94
C TYR A 129 17.49 -52.87 -1.72
N VAL A 130 17.19 -51.98 -2.67
CA VAL A 130 18.20 -51.24 -3.46
C VAL A 130 18.21 -49.77 -2.99
N SER A 131 17.56 -48.87 -3.71
CA SER A 131 17.47 -47.44 -3.36
C SER A 131 16.03 -46.97 -3.14
N ARG A 132 15.06 -47.90 -3.16
CA ARG A 132 13.65 -47.66 -2.84
C ARG A 132 12.92 -46.65 -3.75
N HIS A 133 13.40 -46.43 -4.97
CA HIS A 133 12.80 -45.47 -5.90
C HIS A 133 11.35 -45.81 -6.25
N ALA A 134 10.99 -47.10 -6.35
CA ALA A 134 9.60 -47.49 -6.53
C ALA A 134 8.70 -47.11 -5.32
N TYR A 135 9.24 -47.10 -4.11
CA TYR A 135 8.53 -46.71 -2.90
C TYR A 135 8.46 -45.18 -2.74
N LYS A 136 9.55 -44.45 -3.03
CA LYS A 136 9.52 -42.98 -3.06
C LYS A 136 8.50 -42.45 -4.06
N HIS A 137 8.47 -43.05 -5.25
CA HIS A 137 7.48 -42.76 -6.27
C HIS A 137 6.05 -42.91 -5.72
N PHE A 138 5.77 -43.97 -4.95
CA PHE A 138 4.49 -44.11 -4.25
C PHE A 138 4.24 -42.97 -3.24
N GLU A 139 5.22 -42.59 -2.41
CA GLU A 139 5.04 -41.50 -1.44
C GLU A 139 4.72 -40.16 -2.12
N GLU A 140 5.35 -39.87 -3.25
CA GLU A 140 5.19 -38.62 -3.99
C GLU A 140 3.90 -38.56 -4.81
N THR A 141 3.53 -39.67 -5.46
CA THR A 141 2.42 -39.72 -6.44
C THR A 141 1.16 -40.38 -5.92
N GLN A 142 1.23 -41.07 -4.78
CA GLN A 142 0.17 -41.92 -4.22
C GLN A 142 -0.26 -43.05 -5.18
N HIS A 143 0.63 -43.46 -6.09
CA HIS A 143 0.42 -44.62 -6.93
C HIS A 143 0.68 -45.92 -6.15
N THR A 144 -0.39 -46.56 -5.71
CA THR A 144 -0.36 -47.67 -4.74
C THR A 144 0.13 -49.00 -5.31
N TYR A 145 0.07 -49.22 -6.63
CA TYR A 145 0.38 -50.52 -7.23
C TYR A 145 1.62 -50.49 -8.12
N ALA A 146 2.52 -51.42 -7.87
CA ALA A 146 3.69 -51.67 -8.72
C ALA A 146 3.90 -53.17 -8.96
N MET A 147 4.36 -53.52 -10.16
CA MET A 147 4.63 -54.89 -10.58
C MET A 147 6.13 -55.13 -10.74
N GLN A 148 6.64 -56.22 -10.20
CA GLN A 148 8.03 -56.63 -10.38
C GLN A 148 8.25 -57.18 -11.80
N LEU A 149 9.24 -56.65 -12.52
CA LEU A 149 9.48 -57.02 -13.92
C LEU A 149 10.00 -58.44 -14.13
N THR A 150 10.59 -59.08 -13.12
CA THR A 150 11.22 -60.40 -13.24
C THR A 150 10.27 -61.58 -13.05
N ASN A 151 9.22 -61.43 -12.24
CA ASN A 151 8.31 -62.52 -11.86
C ASN A 151 6.84 -62.10 -11.89
N HIS A 152 6.55 -60.90 -12.42
CA HIS A 152 5.20 -60.34 -12.57
C HIS A 152 4.37 -60.28 -11.28
N ARG A 153 5.02 -60.27 -10.11
CA ARG A 153 4.31 -60.12 -8.83
C ARG A 153 3.92 -58.67 -8.61
N VAL A 154 2.68 -58.45 -8.20
CA VAL A 154 2.15 -57.12 -7.88
C VAL A 154 2.25 -56.88 -6.38
N TRP A 155 2.76 -55.70 -6.03
CA TRP A 155 2.87 -55.21 -4.67
C TRP A 155 1.90 -54.03 -4.46
N ASP A 156 1.14 -54.09 -3.37
CA ASP A 156 0.32 -52.99 -2.88
C ASP A 156 1.10 -52.22 -1.81
N TYR A 157 1.43 -50.96 -2.08
CA TYR A 157 2.13 -50.09 -1.15
C TYR A 157 1.23 -49.56 -0.01
N ALA A 158 -0.09 -49.44 -0.24
CA ALA A 158 -1.02 -49.02 0.79
C ALA A 158 -1.40 -50.19 1.72
N GLY A 159 -1.56 -51.39 1.16
CA GLY A 159 -1.86 -52.63 1.90
C GLY A 159 -0.64 -53.35 2.49
N ASP A 160 0.57 -52.97 2.08
CA ASP A 160 1.86 -53.58 2.44
C ASP A 160 1.91 -55.12 2.27
N ASN A 161 1.29 -55.61 1.21
CA ASN A 161 1.18 -57.03 0.90
C ASN A 161 1.32 -57.33 -0.60
N TYR A 162 1.71 -58.57 -0.92
CA TYR A 162 1.65 -59.07 -2.29
C TYR A 162 0.19 -59.36 -2.66
N VAL A 163 -0.23 -58.87 -3.82
CA VAL A 163 -1.56 -59.14 -4.36
C VAL A 163 -1.46 -60.36 -5.26
N HIS A 164 -1.93 -61.52 -4.77
CA HIS A 164 -2.14 -62.72 -5.58
C HIS A 164 -3.65 -62.90 -5.75
N ARG A 165 -4.16 -62.60 -6.96
CA ARG A 165 -5.56 -62.72 -7.40
C ARG A 165 -6.51 -61.64 -6.84
N LEU A 166 -6.92 -60.70 -7.69
CA LEU A 166 -8.06 -59.80 -7.45
C LEU A 166 -9.31 -60.48 -8.05
N VAL A 167 -10.30 -60.83 -7.24
CA VAL A 167 -11.66 -61.18 -7.69
C VAL A 167 -12.63 -60.42 -6.79
N ALA A 168 -13.45 -59.56 -7.39
CA ALA A 168 -14.50 -58.83 -6.67
C ALA A 168 -15.88 -59.34 -7.11
N SER A 169 -16.56 -60.09 -6.25
CA SER A 169 -17.98 -60.42 -6.46
C SER A 169 -18.84 -59.16 -6.28
N LYS A 170 -19.69 -58.88 -7.26
CA LYS A 170 -20.48 -57.64 -7.42
C LYS A 170 -21.57 -57.39 -6.36
N THR A 171 -21.75 -58.24 -5.35
CA THR A 171 -22.94 -58.10 -4.48
C THR A 171 -22.69 -57.97 -2.97
N ASP A 172 -21.50 -58.22 -2.42
CA ASP A 172 -21.34 -58.11 -0.95
C ASP A 172 -19.93 -57.86 -0.39
N GLY A 173 -18.93 -57.51 -1.22
CA GLY A 173 -17.60 -57.09 -0.73
C GLY A 173 -16.83 -58.12 0.14
N LYS A 174 -17.28 -59.38 0.22
CA LYS A 174 -16.65 -60.44 1.00
C LYS A 174 -15.96 -61.44 0.07
N MET A 175 -14.64 -61.59 0.22
CA MET A 175 -13.79 -62.45 -0.61
C MET A 175 -14.02 -63.94 -0.28
N VAL A 176 -14.30 -64.77 -1.29
CA VAL A 176 -14.36 -66.24 -1.16
C VAL A 176 -13.60 -66.90 -2.31
N GLN A 177 -12.87 -67.97 -2.00
CA GLN A 177 -11.99 -68.74 -2.89
C GLN A 177 -12.81 -69.64 -3.84
N PHE A 178 -12.59 -69.52 -5.14
CA PHE A 178 -13.10 -70.46 -6.15
C PHE A 178 -11.95 -71.23 -6.80
N GLU A 179 -12.00 -72.56 -6.70
CA GLU A 179 -11.10 -73.50 -7.37
C GLU A 179 -11.86 -74.13 -8.54
N CYS A 180 -11.30 -74.02 -9.75
CA CYS A 180 -11.75 -74.81 -10.90
C CYS A 180 -10.52 -75.19 -11.73
N GLU A 181 -10.22 -76.48 -11.72
CA GLU A 181 -9.22 -77.17 -12.54
C GLU A 181 -9.73 -77.35 -13.98
N GLY A 182 -8.88 -77.05 -14.98
CA GLY A 182 -9.13 -77.32 -16.40
C GLY A 182 -8.47 -76.31 -17.35
N GLU A 183 -7.67 -76.79 -18.31
CA GLU A 183 -6.80 -76.00 -19.22
C GLU A 183 -7.56 -75.17 -20.28
N THR A 184 -8.80 -75.51 -20.64
CA THR A 184 -9.62 -74.71 -21.60
C THR A 184 -10.35 -73.52 -20.97
N CYS A 185 -10.18 -73.33 -19.65
CA CYS A 185 -10.82 -72.26 -18.89
C CYS A 185 -9.88 -71.05 -18.66
N GLN A 186 -8.63 -71.10 -19.15
CA GLN A 186 -7.63 -70.06 -18.87
C GLN A 186 -7.91 -68.76 -19.64
N ASP A 187 -8.33 -68.82 -20.90
CA ASP A 187 -8.57 -67.61 -21.71
C ASP A 187 -9.84 -66.85 -21.27
N GLU A 188 -10.97 -67.54 -21.03
CA GLU A 188 -12.18 -66.91 -20.50
C GLU A 188 -11.96 -66.31 -19.09
N LYS A 189 -11.06 -66.91 -18.29
CA LYS A 189 -10.64 -66.36 -16.99
C LYS A 189 -9.74 -65.14 -17.13
N ILE A 190 -8.86 -65.10 -18.14
CA ILE A 190 -8.00 -63.95 -18.42
C ILE A 190 -8.84 -62.77 -18.91
N ASP A 191 -9.80 -62.99 -19.80
CA ASP A 191 -10.71 -61.95 -20.30
C ASP A 191 -11.60 -61.39 -19.18
N ALA A 192 -12.10 -62.25 -18.30
CA ALA A 192 -12.85 -61.82 -17.12
C ALA A 192 -11.98 -60.98 -16.15
N LEU A 193 -10.72 -61.40 -15.92
CA LEU A 193 -9.76 -60.65 -15.10
C LEU A 193 -9.37 -59.31 -15.73
N GLN A 194 -9.22 -59.26 -17.06
CA GLN A 194 -8.93 -58.02 -17.79
C GLN A 194 -10.11 -57.04 -17.70
N LEU A 195 -11.35 -57.53 -17.82
CA LEU A 195 -12.54 -56.70 -17.67
C LEU A 195 -12.69 -56.16 -16.24
N GLU A 196 -12.39 -56.98 -15.22
CA GLU A 196 -12.40 -56.55 -13.82
C GLU A 196 -11.29 -55.55 -13.50
N TYR A 197 -10.08 -55.76 -14.04
CA TYR A 197 -8.99 -54.79 -13.92
C TYR A 197 -9.35 -53.46 -14.59
N SER A 198 -9.94 -53.52 -15.80
CA SER A 198 -10.42 -52.33 -16.49
C SER A 198 -11.46 -51.60 -15.64
N TYR A 199 -12.47 -52.29 -15.11
CA TYR A 199 -13.53 -51.66 -14.30
C TYR A 199 -12.99 -51.04 -13.00
N LEU A 200 -12.07 -51.73 -12.32
CA LEU A 200 -11.41 -51.20 -11.11
C LEU A 200 -10.63 -49.93 -11.43
N LEU A 201 -9.92 -49.92 -12.55
CA LEU A 201 -9.15 -48.77 -13.01
C LEU A 201 -10.07 -47.61 -13.38
N THR A 202 -11.18 -47.83 -14.11
CA THR A 202 -12.15 -46.77 -14.42
C THR A 202 -12.81 -46.23 -13.16
N SER A 203 -13.19 -47.09 -12.21
CA SER A 203 -13.80 -46.69 -10.95
C SER A 203 -12.86 -45.84 -10.09
N GLN A 204 -11.58 -46.20 -10.06
CA GLN A 204 -10.56 -45.42 -9.37
C GLN A 204 -10.30 -44.07 -10.05
N LEU A 205 -10.18 -44.05 -11.38
CA LEU A 205 -10.00 -42.80 -12.12
C LEU A 205 -11.20 -41.86 -11.95
N GLU A 206 -12.43 -42.37 -11.94
CA GLU A 206 -13.63 -41.56 -11.71
C GLU A 206 -13.67 -41.01 -10.28
N SER A 207 -13.28 -41.82 -9.29
CA SER A 207 -13.17 -41.37 -7.89
C SER A 207 -12.12 -40.26 -7.73
N GLN A 208 -10.95 -40.40 -8.38
CA GLN A 208 -9.91 -39.36 -8.38
C GLN A 208 -10.38 -38.09 -9.09
N ARG A 209 -11.07 -38.23 -10.23
CA ARG A 209 -11.65 -37.10 -10.96
C ARG A 209 -12.60 -36.31 -10.08
N ILE A 210 -13.57 -36.97 -9.45
CA ILE A 210 -14.54 -36.33 -8.55
C ILE A 210 -13.83 -35.66 -7.38
N TYR A 211 -12.82 -36.30 -6.78
CA TYR A 211 -12.04 -35.71 -5.69
C TYR A 211 -11.36 -34.40 -6.12
N TRP A 212 -10.68 -34.40 -7.26
CA TRP A 212 -9.96 -33.23 -7.75
C TRP A 212 -10.89 -32.13 -8.25
N GLU A 213 -11.99 -32.47 -8.93
CA GLU A 213 -13.03 -31.50 -9.33
C GLU A 213 -13.59 -30.79 -8.08
N ASN A 214 -13.93 -31.55 -7.03
CA ASN A 214 -14.38 -30.96 -5.77
C ASN A 214 -13.30 -30.10 -5.10
N LYS A 215 -12.03 -30.56 -5.13
CA LYS A 215 -10.92 -29.80 -4.56
C LYS A 215 -10.69 -28.48 -5.30
N ILE A 216 -10.80 -28.46 -6.62
CA ILE A 216 -10.73 -27.26 -7.46
C ILE A 216 -11.87 -26.31 -7.10
N VAL A 217 -13.11 -26.78 -7.07
CA VAL A 217 -14.27 -25.95 -6.71
C VAL A 217 -14.12 -25.33 -5.31
N HIS A 218 -13.61 -26.08 -4.34
CA HIS A 218 -13.33 -25.56 -3.00
C HIS A 218 -12.26 -24.46 -3.02
N LEU A 219 -11.15 -24.66 -3.73
CA LEU A 219 -10.09 -23.65 -3.85
C LEU A 219 -10.57 -22.40 -4.60
N GLU A 220 -11.34 -22.57 -5.68
CA GLU A 220 -11.96 -21.45 -6.40
C GLU A 220 -12.91 -20.65 -5.52
N LYS A 221 -13.67 -21.32 -4.66
CA LYS A 221 -14.55 -20.67 -3.69
C LYS A 221 -13.75 -19.89 -2.63
N GLU A 222 -12.74 -20.51 -2.02
CA GLU A 222 -11.87 -19.87 -1.01
C GLU A 222 -11.17 -18.62 -1.59
N THR A 223 -10.58 -18.76 -2.78
CA THR A 223 -9.91 -17.64 -3.46
C THR A 223 -10.89 -16.52 -3.84
N ALA A 224 -12.11 -16.86 -4.28
CA ALA A 224 -13.15 -15.86 -4.55
C ALA A 224 -13.58 -15.11 -3.28
N GLU A 225 -13.72 -15.79 -2.15
CA GLU A 225 -14.03 -15.19 -0.85
C GLU A 225 -12.90 -14.26 -0.38
N GLU A 226 -11.65 -14.67 -0.52
CA GLU A 226 -10.47 -13.83 -0.21
C GLU A 226 -10.42 -12.57 -1.08
N ILE A 227 -10.62 -12.72 -2.40
CA ILE A 227 -10.66 -11.59 -3.34
C ILE A 227 -11.78 -10.61 -2.95
N ASN A 228 -12.97 -11.12 -2.59
CA ASN A 228 -14.08 -10.27 -2.19
C ASN A 228 -13.81 -9.53 -0.88
N ASN A 229 -13.20 -10.21 0.11
CA ASN A 229 -12.78 -9.58 1.37
C ASN A 229 -11.73 -8.48 1.13
N MET A 230 -10.73 -8.75 0.28
CA MET A 230 -9.73 -7.76 -0.10
C MET A 230 -10.35 -6.57 -0.83
N LYS A 231 -11.25 -6.81 -1.80
CA LYS A 231 -12.00 -5.74 -2.49
C LYS A 231 -12.80 -4.86 -1.52
N ALA A 232 -13.46 -5.47 -0.53
CA ALA A 232 -14.21 -4.72 0.48
C ALA A 232 -13.28 -3.83 1.33
N LYS A 233 -12.15 -4.37 1.79
CA LYS A 233 -11.13 -3.60 2.52
C LYS A 233 -10.56 -2.46 1.68
N PHE A 234 -10.25 -2.71 0.41
CA PHE A 234 -9.77 -1.68 -0.51
C PHE A 234 -10.77 -0.54 -0.69
N LYS A 235 -12.06 -0.88 -0.87
CA LYS A 235 -13.13 0.12 -0.96
C LYS A 235 -13.22 0.97 0.31
N GLU A 236 -13.19 0.34 1.48
CA GLU A 236 -13.20 1.07 2.76
C GLU A 236 -11.97 1.99 2.93
N THR A 237 -10.78 1.53 2.51
CA THR A 237 -9.59 2.38 2.54
C THR A 237 -9.67 3.56 1.58
N LEU A 238 -10.24 3.38 0.39
CA LEU A 238 -10.45 4.47 -0.57
C LEU A 238 -11.42 5.51 -0.01
N GLU A 239 -12.55 5.09 0.54
CA GLU A 239 -13.52 6.01 1.18
C GLU A 239 -12.90 6.79 2.35
N ARG A 240 -12.02 6.15 3.13
CA ARG A 240 -11.25 6.83 4.19
C ARG A 240 -10.24 7.83 3.61
N CYS A 241 -9.54 7.49 2.54
CA CYS A 241 -8.63 8.40 1.85
C CYS A 241 -9.37 9.64 1.34
N ASP A 242 -10.49 9.46 0.64
CA ASP A 242 -11.32 10.57 0.14
C ASP A 242 -11.80 11.48 1.29
N ASN A 243 -12.22 10.89 2.41
CA ASN A 243 -12.62 11.65 3.59
C ASN A 243 -11.46 12.46 4.18
N LEU A 244 -10.27 11.86 4.29
CA LEU A 244 -9.08 12.55 4.78
C LEU A 244 -8.64 13.67 3.84
N GLU A 245 -8.70 13.46 2.52
CA GLU A 245 -8.41 14.48 1.53
C GLU A 245 -9.38 15.66 1.62
N GLN A 246 -10.68 15.40 1.78
CA GLN A 246 -11.67 16.45 2.01
C GLN A 246 -11.36 17.26 3.28
N ARG A 247 -11.09 16.57 4.40
CA ARG A 247 -10.74 17.23 5.67
C ARG A 247 -9.45 18.03 5.58
N LEU A 248 -8.43 17.52 4.88
CA LEU A 248 -7.21 18.25 4.60
C LEU A 248 -7.48 19.51 3.77
N GLY A 249 -8.37 19.42 2.78
CA GLY A 249 -8.82 20.57 1.99
C GLY A 249 -9.50 21.64 2.83
N GLU A 250 -10.40 21.26 3.74
CA GLU A 250 -11.09 22.16 4.68
C GLU A 250 -10.10 22.84 5.64
N ILE A 251 -9.25 22.06 6.31
CA ILE A 251 -8.23 22.58 7.24
C ILE A 251 -7.26 23.51 6.50
N THR A 252 -6.90 23.20 5.26
CA THR A 252 -6.01 24.06 4.45
C THR A 252 -6.66 25.40 4.14
N LYS A 253 -7.96 25.42 3.79
CA LYS A 253 -8.72 26.67 3.58
C LYS A 253 -8.81 27.49 4.86
N GLU A 254 -9.10 26.84 5.99
CA GLU A 254 -9.14 27.50 7.30
C GLU A 254 -7.78 28.09 7.67
N LYS A 255 -6.71 27.31 7.52
CA LYS A 255 -5.33 27.76 7.75
C LYS A 255 -5.01 29.01 6.92
N GLN A 256 -5.29 29.00 5.62
CA GLN A 256 -5.07 30.17 4.76
C GLN A 256 -5.89 31.39 5.22
N SER A 257 -7.12 31.17 5.69
CA SER A 257 -7.95 32.25 6.23
C SER A 257 -7.36 32.85 7.51
N PHE A 258 -6.83 32.01 8.41
CA PHE A 258 -6.19 32.44 9.64
C PHE A 258 -4.84 33.12 9.37
N GLU A 259 -4.05 32.63 8.43
CA GLU A 259 -2.81 33.28 8.01
C GLU A 259 -3.07 34.69 7.46
N LYS A 260 -4.12 34.88 6.64
CA LYS A 260 -4.55 36.21 6.18
C LYS A 260 -4.97 37.12 7.33
N LYS A 261 -5.71 36.61 8.32
CA LYS A 261 -6.10 37.38 9.52
C LYS A 261 -4.88 37.75 10.37
N CYS A 262 -3.96 36.81 10.59
CA CYS A 262 -2.72 37.04 11.35
C CYS A 262 -1.84 38.09 10.67
N THR A 263 -1.66 38.02 9.35
CA THR A 263 -0.88 39.01 8.59
C THR A 263 -1.53 40.40 8.64
N GLN A 264 -2.86 40.50 8.52
CA GLN A 264 -3.59 41.76 8.70
C GLN A 264 -3.43 42.34 10.10
N LEU A 265 -3.64 41.54 11.16
CA LEU A 265 -3.46 41.98 12.54
C LEU A 265 -2.02 42.41 12.81
N ASN A 266 -1.04 41.66 12.32
CA ASN A 266 0.37 42.01 12.46
C ASN A 266 0.68 43.37 11.81
N SER A 267 0.14 43.63 10.62
CA SER A 267 0.29 44.95 9.96
C SER A 267 -0.30 46.10 10.77
N ARG A 268 -1.45 45.87 11.44
CA ARG A 268 -2.07 46.86 12.34
C ARG A 268 -1.24 47.09 13.59
N VAL A 269 -0.74 46.03 14.20
CA VAL A 269 0.13 46.12 15.39
C VAL A 269 1.39 46.91 15.06
N VAL A 270 2.03 46.64 13.92
CA VAL A 270 3.22 47.39 13.48
C VAL A 270 2.88 48.88 13.30
N LYS A 271 1.78 49.21 12.62
CA LYS A 271 1.35 50.62 12.44
C LYS A 271 1.09 51.32 13.78
N LEU A 272 0.25 50.73 14.63
CA LEU A 272 -0.06 51.29 15.95
C LEU A 272 1.19 51.42 16.83
N SER A 273 2.13 50.49 16.73
CA SER A 273 3.39 50.57 17.47
C SER A 273 4.28 51.72 17.00
N GLN A 274 4.25 52.02 15.70
CA GLN A 274 4.97 53.14 15.11
C GLN A 274 4.32 54.48 15.49
N GLU A 275 3.00 54.59 15.36
CA GLU A 275 2.22 55.76 15.80
C GLU A 275 2.44 56.04 17.30
N LEU A 276 2.39 55.01 18.14
CA LEU A 276 2.66 55.14 19.57
C LEU A 276 4.07 55.66 19.84
N LYS A 277 5.07 55.21 19.07
CA LYS A 277 6.46 55.64 19.22
C LYS A 277 6.62 57.11 18.80
N GLU A 278 6.02 57.51 17.69
CA GLU A 278 6.01 58.89 17.20
C GLU A 278 5.33 59.82 18.22
N GLU A 279 4.19 59.43 18.77
CA GLU A 279 3.49 60.18 19.83
C GLU A 279 4.33 60.28 21.11
N GLN A 280 5.03 59.22 21.51
CA GLN A 280 5.94 59.25 22.65
C GLN A 280 7.11 60.21 22.43
N GLU A 281 7.74 60.17 21.26
CA GLU A 281 8.83 61.09 20.88
C GLU A 281 8.34 62.54 20.83
N MET A 282 7.17 62.79 20.24
CA MET A 282 6.55 64.11 20.21
C MET A 282 6.24 64.62 21.63
N ASN A 283 5.67 63.79 22.50
CA ASN A 283 5.37 64.18 23.88
C ASN A 283 6.65 64.53 24.66
N LEU A 284 7.74 63.76 24.46
CA LEU A 284 9.05 64.04 25.04
C LEU A 284 9.59 65.40 24.57
N CYS A 285 9.57 65.68 23.27
CA CYS A 285 10.01 66.97 22.72
C CYS A 285 9.16 68.14 23.23
N LEU A 286 7.83 68.00 23.27
CA LEU A 286 6.93 69.02 23.78
C LEU A 286 7.19 69.32 25.26
N ARG A 287 7.40 68.28 26.09
CA ARG A 287 7.76 68.47 27.50
C ARG A 287 9.10 69.15 27.67
N ALA A 288 10.11 68.78 26.87
CA ALA A 288 11.42 69.43 26.90
C ALA A 288 11.31 70.92 26.52
N ASN A 289 10.55 71.24 25.48
CA ASN A 289 10.27 72.62 25.08
C ASN A 289 9.50 73.38 26.17
N GLN A 290 8.47 72.76 26.76
CA GLN A 290 7.73 73.35 27.88
C GLN A 290 8.66 73.70 29.05
N THR A 291 9.57 72.79 29.43
CA THR A 291 10.55 73.07 30.51
C THR A 291 11.54 74.18 30.12
N GLN A 292 11.96 74.23 28.86
CA GLN A 292 12.85 75.29 28.37
C GLN A 292 12.15 76.66 28.40
N LEU A 293 10.91 76.74 27.91
CA LEU A 293 10.11 77.97 27.94
C LEU A 293 9.83 78.41 29.36
N GLN A 294 9.47 77.50 30.26
CA GLN A 294 9.30 77.82 31.69
C GLN A 294 10.59 78.36 32.32
N GLY A 295 11.74 77.79 31.97
CA GLY A 295 13.05 78.28 32.43
C GLY A 295 13.34 79.69 31.93
N GLN A 296 13.15 79.95 30.63
CA GLN A 296 13.33 81.28 30.04
C GLN A 296 12.38 82.32 30.66
N LEU A 297 11.12 81.93 30.89
CA LEU A 297 10.11 82.81 31.46
C LEU A 297 10.48 83.18 32.91
N ALA A 298 10.94 82.21 33.71
CA ALA A 298 11.44 82.45 35.05
C ALA A 298 12.70 83.34 35.07
N GLU A 299 13.60 83.16 34.11
CA GLU A 299 14.83 83.95 33.98
C GLU A 299 14.53 85.41 33.57
N GLU A 300 13.60 85.62 32.63
CA GLU A 300 13.11 86.95 32.27
C GLU A 300 12.31 87.60 33.40
N GLU A 301 11.48 86.86 34.14
CA GLU A 301 10.83 87.35 35.36
C GLU A 301 11.84 87.79 36.41
N HIS A 302 12.92 87.01 36.61
CA HIS A 302 14.00 87.36 37.54
C HIS A 302 14.73 88.64 37.11
N LYS A 303 15.12 88.75 35.82
CA LYS A 303 15.74 89.98 35.29
C LYS A 303 14.83 91.19 35.39
N ALA A 304 13.54 91.02 35.12
CA ALA A 304 12.55 92.09 35.25
C ALA A 304 12.42 92.54 36.70
N LYS A 305 12.43 91.59 37.65
CA LYS A 305 12.41 91.87 39.09
C LYS A 305 13.68 92.58 39.55
N GLU A 306 14.87 92.08 39.20
CA GLU A 306 16.14 92.75 39.51
C GLU A 306 16.22 94.16 38.91
N SER A 307 15.75 94.35 37.67
CA SER A 307 15.67 95.66 37.06
C SER A 307 14.66 96.56 37.77
N GLY A 308 13.55 96.01 38.26
CA GLY A 308 12.56 96.71 39.08
C GLY A 308 13.18 97.19 40.38
N GLU A 309 13.80 96.27 41.14
CA GLU A 309 14.48 96.56 42.41
C GLU A 309 15.60 97.60 42.22
N ARG A 310 16.42 97.50 41.17
CA ARG A 310 17.45 98.52 40.86
C ARG A 310 16.83 99.88 40.57
N LYS A 311 15.75 99.94 39.79
CA LYS A 311 15.03 101.19 39.51
C LYS A 311 14.44 101.77 40.78
N ASP A 312 13.87 100.94 41.66
CA ASP A 312 13.32 101.36 42.94
C ASP A 312 14.41 101.94 43.85
N VAL A 313 15.59 101.31 43.93
CA VAL A 313 16.75 101.85 44.67
C VAL A 313 17.14 103.23 44.12
N VAL A 314 17.29 103.36 42.80
CA VAL A 314 17.61 104.66 42.18
C VAL A 314 16.52 105.70 42.44
N ILE A 315 15.24 105.31 42.40
CA ILE A 315 14.13 106.19 42.74
C ILE A 315 14.23 106.63 44.20
N THR A 316 14.51 105.73 45.14
CA THR A 316 14.66 106.08 46.55
C THR A 316 15.84 107.01 46.78
N GLU A 317 16.98 106.78 46.14
CA GLU A 317 18.15 107.64 46.25
C GLU A 317 17.89 109.02 45.64
N LEU A 318 17.22 109.10 44.48
CA LEU A 318 16.79 110.37 43.89
C LEU A 318 15.76 111.09 44.77
N GLN A 319 14.86 110.36 45.43
CA GLN A 319 13.91 110.92 46.38
C GLN A 319 14.60 111.46 47.64
N GLU A 320 15.63 110.77 48.15
CA GLU A 320 16.46 111.24 49.26
C GLU A 320 17.27 112.46 48.87
N GLN A 321 17.90 112.46 47.70
CA GLN A 321 18.60 113.64 47.16
C GLN A 321 17.66 114.84 47.01
N LEU A 322 16.44 114.62 46.50
CA LEU A 322 15.42 115.68 46.45
C LEU A 322 15.03 116.16 47.85
N ARG A 323 14.92 115.25 48.83
CA ARG A 323 14.64 115.59 50.22
C ARG A 323 15.77 116.41 50.85
N ASP A 324 17.02 116.06 50.58
CA ASP A 324 18.20 116.77 51.05
C ASP A 324 18.32 118.16 50.40
N VAL A 325 18.04 118.28 49.10
CA VAL A 325 17.98 119.58 48.40
C VAL A 325 16.86 120.45 48.95
N MET A 326 15.67 119.87 49.17
CA MET A 326 14.57 120.58 49.82
C MET A 326 14.94 121.02 51.24
N PHE A 327 15.58 120.17 52.03
CA PHE A 327 16.05 120.51 53.37
C PHE A 327 17.13 121.59 53.35
N TYR A 328 18.07 121.54 52.41
CA TYR A 328 19.06 122.59 52.20
C TYR A 328 18.40 123.93 51.86
N LEU A 329 17.41 123.94 50.97
CA LEU A 329 16.65 125.15 50.63
C LEU A 329 15.86 125.68 51.84
N GLU A 330 15.20 124.81 52.61
CA GLU A 330 14.48 125.20 53.83
C GLU A 330 15.40 125.70 54.94
N THR A 331 16.57 125.07 55.13
CA THR A 331 17.58 125.50 56.10
C THR A 331 18.25 126.81 55.66
N GLN A 332 18.53 126.99 54.37
CA GLN A 332 18.98 128.27 53.83
C GLN A 332 17.94 129.37 54.08
N GLN A 333 16.65 129.09 53.86
CA GLN A 333 15.56 130.03 54.13
C GLN A 333 15.43 130.36 55.64
N LYS A 334 15.58 129.37 56.52
CA LYS A 334 15.59 129.56 57.99
C LYS A 334 16.83 130.31 58.48
N ILE A 335 18.01 130.04 57.92
CA ILE A 335 19.26 130.77 58.20
C ILE A 335 19.15 132.22 57.69
N GLU A 336 18.46 132.46 56.57
CA GLU A 336 18.16 133.80 56.09
C GLU A 336 17.22 134.59 57.01
N GLN A 337 16.27 133.92 57.64
CA GLN A 337 15.29 134.50 58.56
C GLN A 337 15.78 134.67 60.01
N LEU A 338 16.96 134.17 60.38
CA LEU A 338 17.55 134.33 61.72
C LEU A 338 18.30 135.67 61.87
N SER A 339 18.17 136.30 63.04
CA SER A 339 18.80 137.59 63.40
C SER A 339 20.34 137.53 63.42
N THR A 340 20.98 138.67 63.23
CA THR A 340 22.44 138.87 63.02
C THR A 340 23.35 138.33 64.14
N GLU A 341 22.81 138.06 65.32
CA GLU A 341 23.57 137.57 66.48
C GLU A 341 23.78 136.05 66.47
N ALA A 342 22.85 135.26 65.90
CA ALA A 342 22.97 133.80 65.84
C ALA A 342 23.83 133.28 64.66
N ARG A 343 24.09 134.13 63.65
CA ARG A 343 24.93 133.80 62.48
C ARG A 343 26.43 133.72 62.81
N SER A 344 26.89 134.43 63.84
CA SER A 344 28.30 134.45 64.23
C SER A 344 28.71 133.21 65.03
N GLU A 345 27.79 132.61 65.80
CA GLU A 345 28.09 131.41 66.62
C GLU A 345 28.20 130.12 65.79
N ILE A 346 27.54 130.05 64.62
CA ILE A 346 27.58 128.87 63.74
C ILE A 346 28.86 128.85 62.89
N GLN A 347 29.50 130.01 62.66
CA GLN A 347 30.71 130.14 61.82
C GLN A 347 32.00 129.70 62.54
N GLU A 348 31.98 129.57 63.87
CA GLU A 348 33.14 129.15 64.70
C GLU A 348 33.03 127.70 65.23
N GLY A 349 32.03 126.93 64.79
CA GLY A 349 31.83 125.54 65.20
C GLY A 349 32.78 124.54 64.55
N GLN A 350 33.83 124.13 65.26
CA GLN A 350 34.76 123.09 64.83
C GLN A 350 34.16 121.69 65.08
N ILE A 351 33.66 121.03 64.03
CA ILE A 351 33.13 119.65 64.10
C ILE A 351 34.29 118.65 63.98
N ASN A 352 34.59 117.95 65.08
CA ASN A 352 35.50 116.79 65.12
C ASN A 352 34.73 115.51 64.74
N ILE A 353 35.03 114.91 63.60
CA ILE A 353 34.53 113.58 63.22
C ILE A 353 35.67 112.57 63.46
N PRO A 354 35.49 111.56 64.35
CA PRO A 354 36.47 110.51 64.55
C PRO A 354 36.58 109.61 63.31
N ALA A 355 37.80 109.17 63.00
CA ALA A 355 38.09 108.30 61.87
C ALA A 355 37.91 106.80 62.20
N SER A 356 37.56 106.04 61.15
CA SER A 356 37.74 104.59 60.89
C SER A 356 36.60 103.62 61.28
N PRO A 357 36.45 102.44 60.60
CA PRO A 357 37.30 101.85 59.55
C PRO A 357 36.60 101.37 58.26
N SER A 358 37.46 101.12 57.30
CA SER A 358 37.31 100.49 55.99
C SER A 358 37.20 98.96 56.05
N ASP A 359 36.38 98.43 55.15
CA ASP A 359 36.62 97.29 54.25
C ASP A 359 36.91 95.86 54.74
N GLY A 360 36.39 94.94 53.92
CA GLY A 360 36.90 93.58 53.70
C GLY A 360 35.99 92.49 54.27
N ALA A 361 35.71 91.38 53.61
CA ALA A 361 36.20 90.78 52.36
C ALA A 361 35.28 89.54 52.16
N LEU A 362 34.86 89.16 50.94
CA LEU A 362 35.42 88.05 50.15
C LEU A 362 35.64 86.76 51.00
N ASP A 363 35.29 85.54 50.59
CA ASP A 363 35.12 85.02 49.25
C ASP A 363 34.54 83.60 49.32
N SER A 364 34.13 83.16 48.14
CA SER A 364 33.80 81.81 47.68
C SER A 364 34.63 80.64 48.23
N ALA A 365 34.00 79.45 48.27
CA ALA A 365 34.66 78.20 47.89
C ALA A 365 33.62 77.19 47.38
N GLY A 366 33.66 76.90 46.08
CA GLY A 366 32.95 75.79 45.47
C GLY A 366 33.70 74.47 45.62
N ALA A 367 32.98 73.35 45.53
CA ALA A 367 33.47 72.06 45.08
C ALA A 367 32.28 71.11 44.82
N GLY A 368 32.02 70.74 43.57
CA GLY A 368 31.50 69.40 43.26
C GLY A 368 32.68 68.43 43.07
N PRO A 369 32.51 67.26 42.43
CA PRO A 369 31.32 66.42 42.24
C PRO A 369 31.62 64.92 42.55
N SER A 370 30.64 64.00 42.50
CA SER A 370 30.85 62.64 41.92
C SER A 370 29.63 61.71 41.97
N SER A 371 29.24 61.24 40.78
CA SER A 371 28.83 59.89 40.37
C SER A 371 28.11 58.92 41.33
N GLY A 372 26.94 58.43 40.88
CA GLY A 372 26.32 57.18 41.33
C GLY A 372 25.73 56.40 40.14
N ARG A 373 26.41 55.31 39.76
CA ARG A 373 26.03 54.33 38.73
C ARG A 373 24.99 53.34 39.26
N GLY A 374 24.03 52.95 38.40
CA GLY A 374 23.69 51.53 38.19
C GLY A 374 22.27 51.06 38.53
N ARG A 375 21.60 50.43 37.55
CA ARG A 375 21.02 49.07 37.73
C ARG A 375 20.65 48.38 36.39
N ARG A 376 21.26 47.21 36.16
CA ARG A 376 20.83 46.13 35.24
C ARG A 376 19.54 45.48 35.80
N GLY A 377 18.56 45.04 35.03
CA GLY A 377 18.56 43.93 34.08
C GLY A 377 17.79 42.74 34.69
N ARG A 378 16.64 42.34 34.11
CA ARG A 378 15.81 41.21 34.59
C ARG A 378 15.58 40.21 33.45
N GLY A 379 16.06 38.99 33.65
CA GLY A 379 15.99 37.88 32.69
C GLY A 379 14.63 37.17 32.66
N ARG A 380 14.31 36.66 31.46
CA ARG A 380 13.16 35.80 31.15
C ARG A 380 13.52 34.34 31.41
N LYS A 381 12.65 33.62 32.13
CA LYS A 381 12.65 32.16 32.28
C LYS A 381 11.81 31.53 31.17
N ARG A 382 12.34 30.48 30.54
CA ARG A 382 11.62 29.45 29.79
C ARG A 382 12.00 28.09 30.40
N LYS A 383 11.00 27.33 30.81
CA LYS A 383 10.87 25.89 30.57
C LYS A 383 9.38 25.58 30.63
#